data_AF-A0A352NE57-F1
#
_entry.id   AF-A0A352NE57-F1
#
_cell.length_a   1.000
_cell.length_b   1.000
_cell.length_c   1.000
_cell.angle_alpha   90.00
_cell.angle_beta   90.00
_cell.angle_gamma   90.00
#
_symmetry.space_group_name_H-M   'P 1'
#
loop_
_entity.id
_entity.type
_entity.pdbx_description
1 polymer ?
#
loop_
_entity_poly.entity_id
_entity_poly.type
_entity_poly.pdbx_seq_one_letter_code
_entity_poly.pdbx_strand_id
1 'polypeptide(L)'
;QESSAEQFVQDIMENHPNWKITQLSGYSQSAYMLKVGAKFHIPTTVFNGWFQYGSLSKKEKEFMKSHSDWFINYRRKNDNVTVWNDFNSEFFNSEDYGTIVWLDGDSHDLADWKFDKDGMVKLPKSSAMTAARIKQSQSLLNVRFSQAMFQLEYLRTNFLESGGGLSSSEEIYLDSAQALAIVSTARAEFNLALSKVMKLYQDGIKQVEEHWQETLSEAMSIGNQLDKWEVYEALEEAGFTHEAIVGTPTQIYQHKISQVKRTSEKFENLENKIKAKISEVVSRDQELAQELKSL
;
A
#
# COMPACT_ATOMS: atom_id res chain seq x y z
N GLN A 1 -8.94 31.82 11.22
CA GLN A 1 -9.17 31.24 12.55
C GLN A 1 -9.21 29.73 12.37
N GLU A 2 -8.52 28.98 13.23
CA GLU A 2 -8.51 27.51 13.14
C GLU A 2 -9.88 26.95 13.53
N SER A 3 -10.31 25.86 12.87
CA SER A 3 -11.55 25.18 13.23
C SER A 3 -11.41 24.44 14.57
N SER A 4 -12.53 24.08 15.19
CA SER A 4 -12.54 23.30 16.43
C SER A 4 -11.79 21.96 16.31
N ALA A 5 -11.86 21.33 15.13
CA ALA A 5 -11.15 20.08 14.89
C ALA A 5 -9.63 20.26 14.76
N GLU A 6 -9.18 21.36 14.16
CA GLU A 6 -7.74 21.67 14.09
C GLU A 6 -7.18 21.96 15.49
N GLN A 7 -7.91 22.76 16.28
CA GLN A 7 -7.55 23.06 17.67
C GLN A 7 -7.47 21.79 18.52
N PHE A 8 -8.41 20.86 18.37
CA PHE A 8 -8.40 19.59 19.10
C PHE A 8 -7.18 18.72 18.75
N VAL A 9 -6.83 18.60 17.47
CA VAL A 9 -5.64 17.83 17.05
C VAL A 9 -4.36 18.51 17.56
N GLN A 10 -4.29 19.83 17.47
CA GLN A 10 -3.16 20.59 18.00
C GLN A 10 -3.02 20.40 19.52
N ASP A 11 -4.12 20.51 20.28
CA ASP A 11 -4.15 20.30 21.72
C ASP A 11 -3.65 18.91 22.13
N ILE A 12 -4.10 17.85 21.44
CA ILE A 12 -3.59 16.50 21.67
C ILE A 12 -2.08 16.44 21.42
N MET A 13 -1.61 17.00 20.31
CA MET A 13 -0.18 16.94 19.95
C MET A 13 0.71 17.75 20.89
N GLU A 14 0.21 18.85 21.46
CA GLU A 14 0.97 19.75 22.33
C GLU A 14 0.91 19.34 23.82
N ASN A 15 -0.27 18.93 24.30
CA ASN A 15 -0.52 18.69 25.72
C ASN A 15 -0.50 17.22 26.12
N HIS A 16 -0.46 16.30 25.15
CA HIS A 16 -0.34 14.86 25.39
C HIS A 16 0.86 14.26 24.65
N PRO A 17 2.12 14.57 25.06
CA PRO A 17 3.33 14.15 24.34
C PRO A 17 3.48 12.62 24.26
N ASN A 18 2.85 11.89 25.17
CA ASN A 18 2.84 10.43 25.19
C ASN A 18 1.74 9.81 24.32
N TRP A 19 0.95 10.61 23.60
CA TRP A 19 -0.11 10.15 22.70
C TRP A 19 0.29 10.41 21.25
N LYS A 20 -0.09 9.50 20.34
CA LYS A 20 0.10 9.68 18.90
C LYS A 20 -1.20 9.44 18.17
N ILE A 21 -1.62 10.46 17.41
CA ILE A 21 -2.69 10.30 16.42
C ILE A 21 -2.08 9.62 15.19
N THR A 22 -2.46 8.37 14.96
CA THR A 22 -1.93 7.57 13.82
C THR A 22 -2.83 7.61 12.59
N GLN A 23 -4.09 8.00 12.77
CA GLN A 23 -5.07 8.10 11.70
C GLN A 23 -6.23 9.02 12.10
N LEU A 24 -6.78 9.76 11.13
CA LEU A 24 -8.04 10.48 11.26
C LEU A 24 -9.13 9.81 10.42
N SER A 25 -10.38 9.98 10.81
CA SER A 25 -11.53 9.51 10.04
C SER A 25 -12.70 10.47 10.03
N GLY A 26 -13.49 10.44 8.97
CA GLY A 26 -14.68 11.28 8.83
C GLY A 26 -15.74 10.63 7.95
N TYR A 27 -16.95 11.14 8.05
CA TYR A 27 -18.10 10.70 7.26
C TYR A 27 -18.91 11.91 6.79
N SER A 28 -19.44 11.87 5.56
CA SER A 28 -20.22 12.96 4.98
C SER A 28 -19.46 14.31 5.03
N GLN A 29 -20.04 15.37 5.62
CA GLN A 29 -19.39 16.68 5.76
C GLN A 29 -18.10 16.62 6.60
N SER A 30 -17.94 15.63 7.48
CA SER A 30 -16.72 15.45 8.27
C SER A 30 -15.52 15.01 7.42
N ALA A 31 -15.66 14.93 6.10
CA ALA A 31 -14.55 14.92 5.15
C ALA A 31 -13.59 16.11 5.33
N TYR A 32 -13.98 17.15 6.06
CA TYR A 32 -13.08 18.17 6.60
C TYR A 32 -11.81 17.58 7.27
N MET A 33 -11.86 16.36 7.81
CA MET A 33 -10.67 15.67 8.34
C MET A 33 -9.56 15.48 7.31
N LEU A 34 -9.84 15.54 6.01
CA LEU A 34 -8.82 15.54 4.97
C LEU A 34 -7.92 16.78 5.09
N LYS A 35 -8.49 17.95 5.36
CA LYS A 35 -7.74 19.19 5.62
C LYS A 35 -6.92 19.09 6.91
N VAL A 36 -7.54 18.60 7.98
CA VAL A 36 -6.84 18.43 9.27
C VAL A 36 -5.66 17.48 9.12
N GLY A 37 -5.86 16.33 8.47
CA GLY A 37 -4.79 15.39 8.19
C GLY A 37 -3.70 15.97 7.30
N ALA A 38 -4.05 16.77 6.29
CA ALA A 38 -3.06 17.44 5.44
C ALA A 38 -2.24 18.48 6.23
N LYS A 39 -2.88 19.23 7.13
CA LYS A 39 -2.23 20.24 7.98
C LYS A 39 -1.22 19.62 8.97
N PHE A 40 -1.61 18.51 9.60
CA PHE A 40 -0.81 17.85 10.65
C PHE A 40 -0.01 16.64 10.14
N HIS A 41 -0.03 16.37 8.83
CA HIS A 41 0.59 15.20 8.21
C HIS A 41 0.18 13.87 8.87
N ILE A 42 -1.13 13.66 9.00
CA ILE A 42 -1.72 12.45 9.58
C ILE A 42 -2.52 11.74 8.48
N PRO A 43 -2.34 10.41 8.28
CA PRO A 43 -3.17 9.64 7.38
C PRO A 43 -4.67 9.81 7.70
N THR A 44 -5.50 10.04 6.69
CA THR A 44 -6.93 10.27 6.85
C THR A 44 -7.74 9.39 5.91
N THR A 45 -8.72 8.68 6.46
CA THR A 45 -9.70 7.92 5.67
C THR A 45 -11.11 8.44 5.94
N VAL A 46 -11.84 8.83 4.91
CA VAL A 46 -13.21 9.32 5.02
C VAL A 46 -14.19 8.54 4.15
N PHE A 47 -15.47 8.56 4.52
CA PHE A 47 -16.54 7.79 3.88
C PHE A 47 -17.67 8.72 3.44
N ASN A 48 -18.16 8.53 2.21
CA ASN A 48 -19.19 9.37 1.58
C ASN A 48 -18.86 10.87 1.70
N GLY A 49 -17.57 11.18 1.67
CA GLY A 49 -17.06 12.46 2.10
C GLY A 49 -17.22 13.52 1.02
N TRP A 50 -17.86 14.63 1.32
CA TRP A 50 -17.88 15.83 0.47
C TRP A 50 -17.15 16.96 1.18
N PHE A 51 -16.22 17.61 0.47
CA PHE A 51 -15.33 18.63 1.03
C PHE A 51 -14.86 19.54 -0.10
N GLN A 52 -14.83 20.85 0.13
CA GLN A 52 -14.33 21.81 -0.86
C GLN A 52 -12.81 21.90 -0.76
N TYR A 53 -12.10 21.26 -1.69
CA TYR A 53 -10.63 21.23 -1.74
C TYR A 53 -10.01 22.62 -2.00
N GLY A 54 -10.78 23.56 -2.53
CA GLY A 54 -10.42 24.98 -2.60
C GLY A 54 -10.03 25.60 -1.24
N SER A 55 -10.54 25.07 -0.13
CA SER A 55 -10.24 25.54 1.23
C SER A 55 -8.87 25.11 1.78
N LEU A 56 -8.15 24.24 1.06
CA LEU A 56 -6.80 23.82 1.42
C LEU A 56 -5.78 24.92 1.12
N SER A 57 -4.80 25.07 2.00
CA SER A 57 -3.61 25.89 1.75
C SER A 57 -2.74 25.29 0.65
N LYS A 58 -1.82 26.08 0.08
CA LYS A 58 -0.87 25.58 -0.94
C LYS A 58 -0.02 24.43 -0.41
N LYS A 59 0.44 24.51 0.85
CA LYS A 59 1.25 23.46 1.50
C LYS A 59 0.45 22.18 1.68
N GLU A 60 -0.80 22.28 2.13
CA GLU A 60 -1.69 21.13 2.28
C GLU A 60 -1.92 20.44 0.92
N LYS A 61 -2.17 21.21 -0.14
CA LYS A 61 -2.33 20.71 -1.52
C LYS A 61 -1.09 19.95 -2.01
N GLU A 62 0.09 20.52 -1.81
CA GLU A 62 1.37 19.91 -2.18
C GLU A 62 1.64 18.62 -1.38
N PHE A 63 1.31 18.63 -0.08
CA PHE A 63 1.45 17.45 0.77
C PHE A 63 0.52 16.32 0.32
N MET A 64 -0.77 16.61 0.10
CA MET A 64 -1.73 15.60 -0.36
C MET A 64 -1.40 15.06 -1.76
N LYS A 65 -0.82 15.89 -2.65
CA LYS A 65 -0.34 15.44 -3.97
C LYS A 65 0.83 14.47 -3.85
N SER A 66 1.80 14.77 -2.99
CA SER A 66 2.99 13.92 -2.78
C SER A 66 2.69 12.66 -1.96
N HIS A 67 1.64 12.66 -1.13
CA HIS A 67 1.25 11.57 -0.23
C HIS A 67 -0.21 11.12 -0.48
N SER A 68 -0.60 10.98 -1.74
CA SER A 68 -2.01 10.70 -2.12
C SER A 68 -2.60 9.43 -1.52
N ASP A 69 -1.78 8.45 -1.15
CA ASP A 69 -2.15 7.21 -0.47
C ASP A 69 -2.46 7.38 1.03
N TRP A 70 -2.05 8.50 1.64
CA TRP A 70 -2.40 8.82 3.03
C TRP A 70 -3.83 9.35 3.16
N PHE A 71 -4.42 9.83 2.08
CA PHE A 71 -5.72 10.49 2.08
C PHE A 71 -6.69 9.70 1.22
N ILE A 72 -7.59 8.93 1.82
CA ILE A 72 -8.55 8.11 1.08
C ILE A 72 -9.97 8.60 1.36
N ASN A 73 -10.73 8.85 0.29
CA ASN A 73 -12.16 9.15 0.36
C ASN A 73 -12.93 8.05 -0.39
N TYR A 74 -13.59 7.17 0.36
CA TYR A 74 -14.46 6.15 -0.23
C TYR A 74 -15.84 6.75 -0.48
N ARG A 75 -16.34 6.64 -1.72
CA ARG A 75 -17.62 7.22 -2.13
C ARG A 75 -18.47 6.22 -2.88
N ARG A 76 -19.79 6.39 -2.78
CA ARG A 76 -20.78 5.68 -3.58
C ARG A 76 -21.14 6.52 -4.81
N LYS A 77 -21.15 5.91 -6.00
CA LYS A 77 -21.34 6.64 -7.28
C LYS A 77 -22.68 7.38 -7.36
N ASN A 78 -23.73 6.81 -6.77
CA ASN A 78 -25.09 7.35 -6.83
C ASN A 78 -25.57 7.89 -5.48
N ASP A 79 -24.65 8.16 -4.55
CA ASP A 79 -25.00 8.81 -3.28
C ASP A 79 -25.32 10.28 -3.53
N ASN A 80 -26.61 10.57 -3.52
CA ASN A 80 -27.15 11.90 -3.75
C ASN A 80 -26.52 12.94 -2.81
N VAL A 81 -26.33 12.64 -1.52
CA VAL A 81 -25.82 13.65 -0.58
C VAL A 81 -24.41 14.07 -0.96
N THR A 82 -23.52 13.12 -1.28
CA THR A 82 -22.18 13.46 -1.77
C THR A 82 -22.26 14.19 -3.10
N VAL A 83 -23.00 13.67 -4.08
CA VAL A 83 -23.10 14.26 -5.44
C VAL A 83 -23.61 15.71 -5.42
N TRP A 84 -24.65 16.00 -4.63
CA TRP A 84 -25.22 17.35 -4.54
C TRP A 84 -24.31 18.35 -3.83
N ASN A 85 -23.40 17.88 -2.97
CA ASN A 85 -22.51 18.74 -2.18
C ASN A 85 -21.06 18.76 -2.69
N ASP A 86 -20.71 17.90 -3.64
CA ASP A 86 -19.37 17.82 -4.22
C ASP A 86 -19.20 18.91 -5.29
N PHE A 87 -18.99 20.14 -4.84
CA PHE A 87 -18.77 21.32 -5.70
C PHE A 87 -17.34 21.43 -6.23
N ASN A 88 -16.60 20.32 -6.31
CA ASN A 88 -15.25 20.30 -6.87
C ASN A 88 -15.32 20.15 -8.39
N SER A 89 -14.99 21.21 -9.12
CA SER A 89 -14.93 21.18 -10.58
C SER A 89 -13.95 22.21 -11.10
N GLU A 90 -13.57 22.08 -12.37
CA GLU A 90 -12.77 23.10 -13.09
C GLU A 90 -13.45 24.48 -13.06
N PHE A 91 -14.79 24.52 -13.07
CA PHE A 91 -15.56 25.77 -12.98
C PHE A 91 -15.43 26.46 -11.61
N PHE A 92 -15.33 25.68 -10.52
CA PHE A 92 -15.07 26.19 -9.17
C PHE A 92 -13.57 26.22 -8.81
N ASN A 93 -12.69 25.99 -9.80
CA ASN A 93 -11.23 26.01 -9.68
C ASN A 93 -10.70 25.09 -8.56
N SER A 94 -11.33 23.93 -8.41
CA SER A 94 -11.09 22.99 -7.31
C SER A 94 -10.83 21.60 -7.88
N GLU A 95 -9.57 21.15 -7.80
CA GLU A 95 -9.17 19.76 -8.05
C GLU A 95 -9.45 18.90 -6.81
N ASP A 96 -9.68 17.61 -7.01
CA ASP A 96 -9.66 16.64 -5.92
C ASP A 96 -8.21 16.35 -5.48
N TYR A 97 -8.01 16.21 -4.17
CA TYR A 97 -6.72 15.84 -3.58
C TYR A 97 -6.82 14.53 -2.77
N GLY A 98 -5.75 13.74 -2.82
CA GLY A 98 -5.73 12.39 -2.27
C GLY A 98 -6.25 11.35 -3.26
N THR A 99 -6.69 10.21 -2.73
CA THR A 99 -7.26 9.09 -3.49
C THR A 99 -8.76 9.02 -3.26
N ILE A 100 -9.55 9.22 -4.31
CA ILE A 100 -11.01 8.96 -4.27
C ILE A 100 -11.27 7.55 -4.80
N VAL A 101 -11.98 6.75 -4.03
CA VAL A 101 -12.36 5.38 -4.39
C VAL A 101 -13.87 5.32 -4.59
N TRP A 102 -14.28 5.27 -5.86
CA TRP A 102 -15.69 5.18 -6.25
C TRP A 102 -16.16 3.73 -6.30
N LEU A 103 -17.22 3.43 -5.55
CA LEU A 103 -17.89 2.13 -5.54
C LEU A 103 -19.33 2.27 -6.01
N ASP A 104 -19.85 1.21 -6.62
CA ASP A 104 -21.27 1.16 -6.98
C ASP A 104 -22.14 1.21 -5.70
N GLY A 105 -23.34 1.76 -5.87
CA GLY A 105 -24.31 1.99 -4.79
C GLY A 105 -24.76 3.44 -4.71
N ASP A 106 -25.83 3.66 -3.97
CA ASP A 106 -26.52 4.93 -3.73
C ASP A 106 -26.62 5.30 -2.24
N SER A 107 -26.26 4.38 -1.35
CA SER A 107 -26.39 4.58 0.08
C SER A 107 -25.48 5.70 0.61
N HIS A 108 -26.09 6.62 1.35
CA HIS A 108 -25.33 7.55 2.18
C HIS A 108 -24.95 6.94 3.53
N ASP A 109 -25.48 5.79 3.97
CA ASP A 109 -25.29 5.28 5.33
C ASP A 109 -23.87 4.72 5.58
N LEU A 110 -23.26 5.09 6.71
CA LEU A 110 -21.97 4.57 7.14
C LEU A 110 -22.01 3.05 7.42
N ALA A 111 -23.16 2.51 7.86
CA ALA A 111 -23.33 1.10 8.19
C ALA A 111 -23.26 0.15 6.96
N ASP A 112 -23.39 0.69 5.75
CA ASP A 112 -23.32 -0.07 4.51
C ASP A 112 -21.90 -0.36 4.03
N TRP A 113 -20.91 0.25 4.67
CA TRP A 113 -19.50 -0.06 4.45
C TRP A 113 -19.14 -1.39 5.08
N LYS A 114 -18.54 -2.29 4.30
CA LYS A 114 -18.11 -3.61 4.76
C LYS A 114 -16.60 -3.66 4.80
N PHE A 115 -16.09 -4.17 5.92
CA PHE A 115 -14.67 -4.25 6.19
C PHE A 115 -14.21 -5.71 6.23
N ASP A 116 -12.94 -5.93 5.93
CA ASP A 116 -12.26 -7.20 6.18
C ASP A 116 -11.69 -7.25 7.61
N LYS A 117 -10.99 -8.35 7.92
CA LYS A 117 -10.40 -8.59 9.25
C LYS A 117 -9.29 -7.59 9.61
N ASP A 118 -8.70 -6.94 8.61
CA ASP A 118 -7.62 -5.97 8.76
C ASP A 118 -8.18 -4.54 8.86
N GLY A 119 -9.51 -4.37 8.86
CA GLY A 119 -10.18 -3.08 8.93
C GLY A 119 -10.24 -2.34 7.60
N MET A 120 -9.86 -2.98 6.49
CA MET A 120 -9.92 -2.38 5.16
C MET A 120 -11.30 -2.54 4.53
N VAL A 121 -11.74 -1.55 3.75
CA VAL A 121 -12.97 -1.66 2.96
C VAL A 121 -12.85 -2.82 1.98
N LYS A 122 -13.85 -3.71 1.96
CA LYS A 122 -13.95 -4.80 0.99
C LYS A 122 -14.20 -4.26 -0.41
N LEU A 123 -13.11 -4.15 -1.18
CA LEU A 123 -13.16 -3.71 -2.57
C LEU A 123 -13.37 -4.90 -3.54
N PRO A 124 -14.16 -4.73 -4.62
CA PRO A 124 -14.32 -5.76 -5.64
C PRO A 124 -12.99 -6.24 -6.23
N LYS A 125 -12.89 -7.54 -6.52
CA LYS A 125 -11.72 -8.16 -7.18
C LYS A 125 -11.75 -7.97 -8.69
N SER A 126 -11.89 -6.73 -9.15
CA SER A 126 -11.86 -6.36 -10.58
C SER A 126 -10.56 -5.67 -10.97
N SER A 127 -10.25 -5.67 -12.27
CA SER A 127 -9.12 -4.91 -12.84
C SER A 127 -9.25 -3.41 -12.53
N ALA A 128 -10.45 -2.84 -12.70
CA ALA A 128 -10.77 -1.45 -12.41
C ALA A 128 -10.45 -1.03 -10.96
N MET A 129 -10.62 -1.94 -9.99
CA MET A 129 -10.40 -1.66 -8.58
C MET A 129 -8.96 -1.98 -8.10
N THR A 130 -8.05 -2.37 -8.99
CA THR A 130 -6.69 -2.78 -8.61
C THR A 130 -5.88 -1.62 -8.05
N ALA A 131 -5.99 -0.42 -8.64
CA ALA A 131 -5.27 0.76 -8.15
C ALA A 131 -5.75 1.18 -6.74
N ALA A 132 -7.06 1.20 -6.52
CA ALA A 132 -7.65 1.52 -5.22
C ALA A 132 -7.23 0.52 -4.12
N ARG A 133 -7.24 -0.78 -4.41
CA ARG A 133 -6.76 -1.82 -3.47
C ARG A 133 -5.30 -1.61 -3.07
N ILE A 134 -4.45 -1.19 -4.00
CA ILE A 134 -3.04 -0.87 -3.71
C ILE A 134 -2.94 0.37 -2.84
N LYS A 135 -3.64 1.46 -3.19
CA LYS A 135 -3.65 2.69 -2.38
C LYS A 135 -4.13 2.43 -0.95
N GLN A 136 -5.20 1.66 -0.79
CA GLN A 136 -5.69 1.19 0.51
C GLN A 136 -4.63 0.38 1.27
N SER A 137 -3.95 -0.54 0.60
CA SER A 137 -2.89 -1.35 1.22
C SER A 137 -1.69 -0.48 1.66
N GLN A 138 -1.29 0.50 0.85
CA GLN A 138 -0.22 1.46 1.19
C GLN A 138 -0.62 2.29 2.41
N SER A 139 -1.84 2.83 2.43
CA SER A 139 -2.38 3.59 3.56
C SER A 139 -2.32 2.78 4.86
N LEU A 140 -2.74 1.51 4.82
CA LEU A 140 -2.69 0.62 5.98
C LEU A 140 -1.24 0.37 6.44
N LEU A 141 -0.29 0.19 5.52
CA LEU A 141 1.13 0.02 5.85
C LEU A 141 1.69 1.27 6.55
N ASN A 142 1.34 2.47 6.08
CA ASN A 142 1.76 3.73 6.70
C ASN A 142 1.22 3.88 8.13
N VAL A 143 -0.06 3.53 8.35
CA VAL A 143 -0.68 3.56 9.68
C VAL A 143 0.00 2.55 10.61
N ARG A 144 0.22 1.31 10.15
CA ARG A 144 0.89 0.26 10.94
C ARG A 144 2.33 0.62 11.28
N PHE A 145 3.06 1.21 10.33
CA PHE A 145 4.42 1.70 10.57
C PHE A 145 4.42 2.81 11.64
N SER A 146 3.51 3.77 11.54
CA SER A 146 3.39 4.86 12.51
C SER A 146 3.04 4.35 13.92
N GLN A 147 2.15 3.35 14.01
CA GLN A 147 1.83 2.66 15.26
C GLN A 147 3.04 1.94 15.85
N ALA A 148 3.78 1.18 15.04
CA ALA A 148 4.99 0.49 15.49
C ALA A 148 6.04 1.47 16.02
N MET A 149 6.30 2.55 15.29
CA MET A 149 7.23 3.60 15.72
C MET A 149 6.82 4.27 17.02
N PHE A 150 5.52 4.54 17.20
CA PHE A 150 5.01 5.09 18.45
C PHE A 150 5.18 4.12 19.63
N GLN A 151 4.89 2.84 19.44
CA GLN A 151 5.06 1.83 20.48
C GLN A 151 6.53 1.70 20.92
N LEU A 152 7.47 1.82 19.97
CA LEU A 152 8.89 1.81 20.28
C LEU A 152 9.34 3.05 21.06
N GLU A 153 8.83 4.23 20.70
CA GLU A 153 9.11 5.46 21.45
C GLU A 153 8.53 5.41 22.87
N TYR A 154 7.32 4.88 23.01
CA TYR A 154 6.70 4.65 24.31
C TYR A 154 7.51 3.67 25.17
N LEU A 155 7.96 2.55 24.57
CA LEU A 155 8.80 1.57 25.28
C LEU A 155 10.14 2.16 25.70
N ARG A 156 10.79 2.95 24.82
CA ARG A 156 12.01 3.67 25.13
C ARG A 156 11.82 4.59 26.33
N THR A 157 10.72 5.35 26.36
CA THR A 157 10.36 6.22 27.49
C THR A 157 10.28 5.41 28.78
N ASN A 158 9.57 4.28 28.78
CA ASN A 158 9.45 3.42 29.96
C ASN A 158 10.79 2.85 30.44
N PHE A 159 11.69 2.45 29.53
CA PHE A 159 13.03 1.96 29.93
C PHE A 159 13.86 3.04 30.61
N LEU A 160 13.73 4.30 30.17
CA LEU A 160 14.43 5.44 30.77
C LEU A 160 13.91 5.82 32.17
N GLU A 161 12.68 5.44 32.53
CA GLU A 161 12.12 5.71 33.87
C GLU A 161 12.90 5.01 35.00
N SER A 162 13.69 3.99 34.68
CA SER A 162 14.58 3.30 35.62
C SER A 162 15.71 4.18 36.18
N GLY A 163 15.95 5.36 35.61
CA GLY A 163 16.87 6.38 36.12
C GLY A 163 18.36 6.16 35.80
N GLY A 164 18.73 5.02 35.21
CA GLY A 164 20.10 4.66 34.85
C GLY A 164 20.51 4.91 33.39
N GLY A 165 19.59 5.42 32.55
CA GLY A 165 19.73 5.35 31.10
C GLY A 165 19.38 3.97 30.55
N LEU A 166 19.45 3.79 29.22
CA LEU A 166 19.21 2.48 28.61
C LEU A 166 20.39 1.53 28.90
N SER A 167 20.08 0.30 29.29
CA SER A 167 21.05 -0.79 29.28
C SER A 167 21.42 -1.16 27.83
N SER A 168 22.56 -1.82 27.65
CA SER A 168 22.97 -2.28 26.31
C SER A 168 21.97 -3.27 25.70
N SER A 169 21.27 -4.08 26.51
CA SER A 169 20.23 -4.99 26.01
C SER A 169 19.00 -4.22 25.52
N GLU A 170 18.55 -3.20 26.25
CA GLU A 170 17.41 -2.36 25.87
C GLU A 170 17.71 -1.54 24.61
N GLU A 171 18.92 -0.96 24.50
CA GLU A 171 19.36 -0.23 23.31
C GLU A 171 19.36 -1.14 22.06
N ILE A 172 19.99 -2.32 22.15
CA ILE A 172 20.01 -3.29 21.05
C ILE A 172 18.59 -3.75 20.69
N TYR A 173 17.72 -3.98 21.68
CA TYR A 173 16.34 -4.38 21.45
C TYR A 173 15.57 -3.30 20.68
N LEU A 174 15.62 -2.05 21.14
CA LEU A 174 14.91 -0.92 20.53
C LEU A 174 15.38 -0.68 19.09
N ASP A 175 16.69 -0.66 18.87
CA ASP A 175 17.29 -0.47 17.55
C ASP A 175 16.91 -1.61 16.59
N SER A 176 16.97 -2.86 17.08
CA SER A 176 16.59 -4.03 16.28
C SER A 176 15.10 -4.04 15.95
N ALA A 177 14.24 -3.64 16.90
CA ALA A 177 12.80 -3.57 16.68
C ALA A 177 12.42 -2.43 15.72
N GLN A 178 13.12 -1.30 15.78
CA GLN A 178 12.98 -0.21 14.80
C GLN A 178 13.43 -0.67 13.41
N ALA A 179 14.59 -1.32 13.30
CA ALA A 179 15.06 -1.90 12.05
C ALA A 179 14.07 -2.93 11.48
N LEU A 180 13.47 -3.75 12.35
CA LEU A 180 12.44 -4.72 11.97
C LEU A 180 11.21 -4.03 11.38
N ALA A 181 10.71 -2.96 12.01
CA ALA A 181 9.56 -2.20 11.52
C ALA A 181 9.85 -1.61 10.12
N ILE A 182 11.03 -1.02 9.93
CA ILE A 182 11.46 -0.44 8.64
C ILE A 182 11.54 -1.53 7.56
N VAL A 183 12.27 -2.63 7.82
CA VAL A 183 12.48 -3.71 6.86
C VAL A 183 11.17 -4.42 6.51
N SER A 184 10.29 -4.65 7.49
CA SER A 184 9.00 -5.30 7.27
C SER A 184 8.09 -4.44 6.39
N THR A 185 8.02 -3.13 6.64
CA THR A 185 7.25 -2.20 5.80
C THR A 185 7.82 -2.14 4.38
N ALA A 186 9.15 -1.97 4.24
CA ALA A 186 9.80 -1.94 2.93
C ALA A 186 9.55 -3.24 2.13
N ARG A 187 9.62 -4.41 2.78
CA ARG A 187 9.27 -5.69 2.16
C ARG A 187 7.83 -5.71 1.67
N ALA A 188 6.89 -5.26 2.49
CA ALA A 188 5.48 -5.26 2.15
C ALA A 188 5.17 -4.32 0.97
N GLU A 189 5.74 -3.12 0.96
CA GLU A 189 5.62 -2.16 -0.15
C GLU A 189 6.25 -2.69 -1.43
N PHE A 190 7.44 -3.29 -1.34
CA PHE A 190 8.11 -3.91 -2.48
C PHE A 190 7.27 -5.03 -3.10
N ASN A 191 6.72 -5.92 -2.27
CA ASN A 191 5.85 -7.00 -2.70
C ASN A 191 4.54 -6.46 -3.32
N LEU A 192 3.98 -5.41 -2.74
CA LEU A 192 2.77 -4.77 -3.25
C LEU A 192 3.01 -4.17 -4.64
N ALA A 193 4.08 -3.40 -4.82
CA ALA A 193 4.43 -2.76 -6.09
C ALA A 193 4.69 -3.80 -7.18
N LEU A 194 5.40 -4.88 -6.85
CA LEU A 194 5.82 -5.87 -7.83
C LEU A 194 4.81 -6.98 -8.10
N SER A 195 3.78 -7.14 -7.27
CA SER A 195 2.66 -8.04 -7.57
C SER A 195 2.03 -7.73 -8.94
N LYS A 196 1.89 -6.45 -9.29
CA LYS A 196 1.43 -5.98 -10.61
C LYS A 196 2.41 -6.33 -11.72
N VAL A 197 3.70 -6.11 -11.49
CA VAL A 197 4.75 -6.35 -12.48
C VAL A 197 4.86 -7.85 -12.77
N MET A 198 4.80 -8.69 -11.74
CA MET A 198 4.75 -10.15 -11.89
C MET A 198 3.53 -10.58 -12.72
N LYS A 199 2.35 -10.03 -12.41
CA LYS A 199 1.14 -10.33 -13.18
C LYS A 199 1.28 -9.89 -14.64
N LEU A 200 1.82 -8.70 -14.91
CA LEU A 200 2.05 -8.21 -16.27
C LEU A 200 2.95 -9.16 -17.07
N TYR A 201 4.03 -9.66 -16.47
CA TYR A 201 4.90 -10.64 -17.12
C TYR A 201 4.21 -11.99 -17.33
N GLN A 202 3.40 -12.45 -16.39
CA GLN A 202 2.61 -13.68 -16.55
C GLN A 202 1.56 -13.55 -17.65
N ASP A 203 0.84 -12.43 -17.68
CA ASP A 203 -0.12 -12.11 -18.74
C ASP A 203 0.59 -11.97 -20.09
N GLY A 204 1.82 -11.44 -20.12
CA GLY A 204 2.66 -11.38 -21.32
C GLY A 204 3.06 -12.75 -21.84
N ILE A 205 3.46 -13.68 -20.95
CA ILE A 205 3.74 -15.09 -21.31
C ILE A 205 2.50 -15.74 -21.95
N LYS A 206 1.32 -15.50 -21.37
CA LYS A 206 0.06 -16.01 -21.92
C LYS A 206 -0.26 -15.41 -23.29
N GLN A 207 -0.10 -14.10 -23.44
CA GLN A 207 -0.39 -13.40 -24.70
C GLN A 207 0.53 -13.82 -25.85
N VAL A 208 1.82 -14.08 -25.60
CA VAL A 208 2.71 -14.54 -26.68
C VAL A 208 2.36 -15.95 -27.17
N GLU A 209 1.92 -16.83 -26.27
CA GLU A 209 1.40 -18.16 -26.63
C GLU A 209 0.10 -18.04 -27.43
N GLU A 210 -0.84 -17.21 -26.98
CA GLU A 210 -2.10 -16.96 -27.69
C GLU A 210 -1.84 -16.42 -29.10
N HIS A 211 -0.94 -15.46 -29.25
CA HIS A 211 -0.60 -14.88 -30.54
C HIS A 211 0.06 -15.88 -31.50
N TRP A 212 0.92 -16.77 -30.98
CA TRP A 212 1.48 -17.87 -31.75
C TRP A 212 0.39 -18.80 -32.28
N GLN A 213 -0.53 -19.24 -31.41
CA GLN A 213 -1.62 -20.15 -31.81
C GLN A 213 -2.58 -19.52 -32.82
N GLU A 214 -2.94 -18.26 -32.63
CA GLU A 214 -3.81 -17.50 -33.54
C GLU A 214 -3.17 -17.38 -34.93
N THR A 215 -1.91 -16.94 -34.99
CA THR A 215 -1.20 -16.72 -36.26
C THR A 215 -0.93 -18.04 -36.98
N LEU A 216 -0.57 -19.09 -36.24
CA LEU A 216 -0.40 -20.43 -36.80
C LEU A 216 -1.72 -20.96 -37.39
N SER A 217 -2.83 -20.76 -36.70
CA SER A 217 -4.15 -21.16 -37.18
C SER A 217 -4.55 -20.41 -38.45
N GLU A 218 -4.31 -19.10 -38.51
CA GLU A 218 -4.56 -18.28 -39.70
C GLU A 218 -3.68 -18.73 -40.87
N ALA A 219 -2.39 -18.96 -40.64
CA ALA A 219 -1.45 -19.44 -41.65
C ALA A 219 -1.88 -20.81 -42.20
N MET A 220 -2.30 -21.75 -41.35
CA MET A 220 -2.85 -23.04 -41.78
C MET A 220 -4.14 -22.89 -42.59
N SER A 221 -4.99 -21.91 -42.26
CA SER A 221 -6.22 -21.64 -43.02
C SER A 221 -5.94 -21.04 -44.39
N ILE A 222 -4.95 -20.16 -44.50
CA ILE A 222 -4.54 -19.53 -45.77
C ILE A 222 -3.83 -20.56 -46.66
N GLY A 223 -2.92 -21.34 -46.08
CA GLY A 223 -2.17 -22.41 -46.74
C GLY A 223 -2.92 -23.74 -46.83
N ASN A 224 -4.25 -23.75 -46.94
CA ASN A 224 -5.06 -24.96 -46.85
C ASN A 224 -4.84 -26.00 -47.98
N GLN A 225 -4.07 -25.64 -49.01
CA GLN A 225 -3.63 -26.52 -50.10
C GLN A 225 -2.22 -27.08 -49.90
N LEU A 226 -1.51 -26.59 -48.88
CA LEU A 226 -0.16 -27.01 -48.53
C LEU A 226 -0.19 -28.08 -47.44
N ASP A 227 0.83 -28.93 -47.43
CA ASP A 227 1.09 -29.77 -46.28
C ASP A 227 1.51 -28.91 -45.07
N LYS A 228 1.20 -29.37 -43.85
CA LYS A 228 1.49 -28.60 -42.63
C LYS A 228 2.94 -28.13 -42.54
N TRP A 229 3.89 -28.98 -42.95
CA TRP A 229 5.32 -28.67 -42.86
C TRP A 229 5.73 -27.53 -43.81
N GLU A 230 5.08 -27.39 -44.97
CA GLU A 230 5.34 -26.28 -45.92
C GLU A 230 4.86 -24.95 -45.33
N VAL A 231 3.73 -24.96 -44.59
CA VAL A 231 3.27 -23.78 -43.84
C VAL A 231 4.25 -23.41 -42.73
N TYR A 232 4.79 -24.40 -42.00
CA TYR A 232 5.82 -24.15 -40.98
C TYR A 232 7.11 -23.60 -41.58
N GLU A 233 7.57 -24.14 -42.71
CA GLU A 233 8.78 -23.65 -43.40
C GLU A 233 8.61 -22.20 -43.86
N ALA A 234 7.46 -21.86 -44.47
CA ALA A 234 7.16 -20.48 -44.88
C ALA A 234 7.10 -19.50 -43.69
N LEU A 235 6.54 -19.92 -42.55
CA LEU A 235 6.55 -19.12 -41.32
C LEU A 235 7.97 -18.94 -40.78
N GLU A 236 8.79 -20.00 -40.79
CA GLU A 236 10.18 -19.96 -40.36
C GLU A 236 11.05 -19.05 -41.25
N GLU A 237 10.87 -19.09 -42.57
CA GLU A 237 11.52 -18.18 -43.53
C GLU A 237 11.21 -16.70 -43.24
N ALA A 238 9.99 -16.42 -42.79
CA ALA A 238 9.58 -15.08 -42.34
C ALA A 238 10.08 -14.73 -40.92
N GLY A 239 10.82 -15.63 -40.26
CA GLY A 239 11.31 -15.49 -38.89
C GLY A 239 10.26 -15.78 -37.82
N PHE A 240 9.07 -16.26 -38.20
CA PHE A 240 7.97 -16.60 -37.30
C PHE A 240 8.12 -18.04 -36.80
N THR A 241 9.05 -18.27 -35.88
CA THR A 241 9.23 -19.56 -35.20
C THR A 241 8.64 -19.53 -33.79
N HIS A 242 8.24 -20.69 -33.27
CA HIS A 242 7.78 -20.80 -31.89
C HIS A 242 8.83 -20.29 -30.89
N GLU A 243 10.12 -20.58 -31.13
CA GLU A 243 11.18 -20.08 -30.25
C GLU A 243 11.30 -18.55 -30.27
N ALA A 244 11.15 -17.91 -31.43
CA ALA A 244 11.20 -16.45 -31.55
C ALA A 244 9.98 -15.76 -30.92
N ILE A 245 8.78 -16.32 -31.12
CA ILE A 245 7.51 -15.70 -30.68
C ILE A 245 7.20 -16.03 -29.22
N VAL A 246 7.38 -17.28 -28.81
CA VAL A 246 7.03 -17.76 -27.47
C VAL A 246 8.26 -17.96 -26.61
N GLY A 247 9.23 -18.74 -27.07
CA GLY A 247 10.36 -19.22 -26.27
C GLY A 247 11.19 -18.09 -25.67
N THR A 248 11.77 -17.25 -26.52
CA THR A 248 12.64 -16.14 -26.12
C THR A 248 11.91 -15.10 -25.26
N PRO A 249 10.72 -14.57 -25.63
CA PRO A 249 9.97 -13.66 -24.76
C PRO A 249 9.60 -14.27 -23.41
N THR A 250 9.19 -15.55 -23.40
CA THR A 250 8.87 -16.26 -22.15
C THR A 250 10.07 -16.36 -21.23
N GLN A 251 11.25 -16.71 -21.75
CA GLN A 251 12.49 -16.74 -20.97
C GLN A 251 12.82 -15.36 -20.38
N ILE A 252 12.68 -14.27 -21.15
CA ILE A 252 12.90 -12.91 -20.67
C ILE A 252 11.94 -12.57 -19.52
N TYR A 253 10.65 -12.85 -19.68
CA TYR A 253 9.64 -12.58 -18.66
C TYR A 253 9.86 -13.42 -17.39
N GLN A 254 10.18 -14.71 -17.52
CA GLN A 254 10.52 -15.59 -16.40
C GLN A 254 11.79 -15.14 -15.67
N HIS A 255 12.81 -14.67 -16.40
CA HIS A 255 14.01 -14.12 -15.80
C HIS A 255 13.69 -12.88 -14.94
N LYS A 256 12.87 -11.95 -15.45
CA LYS A 256 12.45 -10.76 -14.69
C LYS A 256 11.62 -11.13 -13.46
N ILE A 257 10.68 -12.08 -13.57
CA ILE A 257 9.93 -12.61 -12.41
C ILE A 257 10.90 -13.19 -11.37
N SER A 258 11.93 -13.92 -11.80
CA SER A 258 12.93 -14.51 -10.90
C SER A 258 13.76 -13.46 -10.18
N GLN A 259 14.16 -12.37 -10.85
CA GLN A 259 14.87 -11.25 -10.20
C GLN A 259 14.03 -10.56 -9.12
N VAL A 260 12.73 -10.35 -9.39
CA VAL A 260 11.77 -9.82 -8.42
C VAL A 260 11.69 -10.71 -7.18
N LYS A 261 11.50 -12.03 -7.38
CA LYS A 261 11.42 -13.00 -6.27
C LYS A 261 12.69 -13.01 -5.42
N ARG A 262 13.87 -13.04 -6.03
CA ARG A 262 15.16 -12.98 -5.30
C ARG A 262 15.30 -11.73 -4.45
N THR A 263 14.77 -10.60 -4.90
CA THR A 263 14.83 -9.36 -4.10
C THR A 263 13.85 -9.42 -2.92
N SER A 264 12.66 -9.98 -3.11
CA SER A 264 11.72 -10.25 -2.01
C SER A 264 12.33 -11.18 -0.96
N GLU A 265 13.03 -12.24 -1.39
CA GLU A 265 13.76 -13.17 -0.52
C GLU A 265 14.89 -12.49 0.27
N LYS A 266 15.57 -11.49 -0.31
CA LYS A 266 16.59 -10.72 0.43
C LYS A 266 15.98 -9.94 1.60
N PHE A 267 14.83 -9.31 1.39
CA PHE A 267 14.10 -8.65 2.47
C PHE A 267 13.65 -9.62 3.55
N GLU A 268 13.10 -10.76 3.15
CA GLU A 268 12.68 -11.83 4.08
C GLU A 268 13.85 -12.36 4.92
N ASN A 269 14.99 -12.61 4.29
CA ASN A 269 16.19 -13.05 4.99
C ASN A 269 16.71 -12.01 5.98
N LEU A 270 16.67 -10.73 5.62
CA LEU A 270 17.05 -9.64 6.52
C LEU A 270 16.09 -9.54 7.70
N GLU A 271 14.79 -9.58 7.45
CA GLU A 271 13.74 -9.59 8.48
C GLU A 271 13.94 -10.75 9.47
N ASN A 272 14.19 -11.95 8.97
CA ASN A 272 14.43 -13.14 9.81
C ASN A 272 15.70 -13.02 10.66
N LYS A 273 16.78 -12.45 10.11
CA LYS A 273 18.01 -12.20 10.89
C LYS A 273 17.77 -11.21 12.02
N ILE A 274 17.00 -10.14 11.78
CA ILE A 274 16.66 -9.16 12.81
C ILE A 274 15.78 -9.80 13.89
N LYS A 275 14.77 -10.59 13.52
CA LYS A 275 13.93 -11.35 14.47
C LYS A 275 14.75 -12.30 15.34
N ALA A 276 15.72 -12.99 14.74
CA ALA A 276 16.62 -13.87 15.47
C ALA A 276 17.46 -13.09 16.49
N LYS A 277 17.97 -11.91 16.12
CA LYS A 277 18.73 -11.05 17.03
C LYS A 277 17.89 -10.55 18.20
N ILE A 278 16.65 -10.12 17.94
CA ILE A 278 15.70 -9.73 19.00
C ILE A 278 15.47 -10.90 19.96
N SER A 279 15.24 -12.10 19.43
CA SER A 279 14.98 -13.30 20.24
C SER A 279 16.19 -13.67 21.12
N GLU A 280 17.41 -13.58 20.57
CA GLU A 280 18.66 -13.80 21.30
C GLU A 280 18.81 -12.82 22.48
N VAL A 281 18.57 -11.51 22.24
CA VAL A 281 18.68 -10.48 23.28
C VAL A 281 17.66 -10.72 24.39
N VAL A 282 16.41 -11.03 24.03
CA VAL A 282 15.35 -11.32 25.01
C VAL A 282 15.69 -12.57 25.83
N SER A 283 16.17 -13.65 25.21
CA SER A 283 16.55 -14.88 25.91
C SER A 283 17.68 -14.62 26.92
N ARG A 284 18.73 -13.93 26.49
CA ARG A 284 19.87 -13.62 27.35
C ARG A 284 19.48 -12.73 28.54
N ASP A 285 18.60 -11.75 28.32
CA ASP A 285 18.10 -10.90 29.39
C ASP A 285 17.27 -11.68 30.42
N GLN A 286 16.43 -12.61 29.95
CA GLN A 286 15.66 -13.52 30.81
C GLN A 286 16.56 -14.45 31.63
N GLU A 287 17.63 -15.00 31.03
CA GLU A 287 18.62 -15.85 31.72
C GLU A 287 19.31 -15.06 32.85
N LEU A 288 19.83 -13.86 32.55
CA LEU A 288 20.46 -12.98 33.54
C LEU A 288 19.49 -12.63 34.68
N ALA A 289 18.23 -12.34 34.36
CA ALA A 289 17.21 -12.06 35.37
C ALA A 289 16.91 -13.27 36.28
N GLN A 290 17.04 -14.50 35.76
CA GLN A 290 16.91 -15.72 36.57
C GLN A 290 18.13 -15.96 37.46
N GLU A 291 19.33 -15.78 36.93
CA GLU A 291 20.58 -15.88 37.70
C GLU A 291 20.57 -14.91 38.89
N LEU A 292 20.19 -13.65 38.67
CA LEU A 292 20.08 -12.64 39.71
C LEU A 292 19.03 -12.97 40.79
N LYS A 293 17.94 -13.65 40.44
CA LYS A 293 16.94 -14.11 41.42
C LYS A 293 17.41 -15.29 42.26
N SER A 294 18.42 -16.01 41.80
CA SER A 294 18.97 -17.19 42.48
C SER A 294 20.13 -16.88 43.44
N LEU A 295 20.60 -15.63 43.44
CA LEU A 295 21.60 -15.08 44.37
C LEU A 295 20.94 -14.57 45.65
#